data_AF-T1J5K3-F1
#
_entry.id   AF-T1J5K3-F1
#
_cell.length_a   1.000
_cell.length_b   1.000
_cell.length_c   1.000
_cell.angle_alpha   90.00
_cell.angle_beta   90.00
_cell.angle_gamma   90.00
#
_symmetry.space_group_name_H-M   'P 1'
#
loop_
_entity.id
_entity.type
_entity.pdbx_description
1 polymer ?
#
loop_
_entity_poly.entity_id
_entity_poly.type
_entity_poly.pdbx_seq_one_letter_code
_entity_poly.pdbx_strand_id
1 'polypeptide(L)'
;MVASLASGDDYRKLLFELEKKELEAPSGIATAQVYEQMLALLLLQNDLCNAKYLWKRIPPAIKSGSSELPHIWAVGQQMWKRDYPGVYQALKREWADDLKQVMEAVAEATKLRAIHLVAQAYSSISVEDFAKFVGSLPEEAIGVAVQEGWVEDSASGMIVPKKPATPSTPIKPNEEQLAKLTEFVSFLEN
;
A
#
# COMPACT_ATOMS: atom_id res chain seq x y z
N MET A 1 -2.26 -25.91 -0.82
CA MET A 1 -3.45 -25.33 -0.14
C MET A 1 -3.02 -23.99 0.39
N VAL A 2 -3.15 -22.96 -0.46
CA VAL A 2 -2.71 -21.59 -0.19
C VAL A 2 -3.77 -20.97 0.71
N ALA A 3 -3.43 -20.72 1.96
CA ALA A 3 -4.31 -19.98 2.86
C ALA A 3 -4.58 -18.62 2.22
N SER A 4 -5.87 -18.38 1.98
CA SER A 4 -6.48 -17.13 1.55
C SER A 4 -5.62 -15.91 1.90
N LEU A 5 -5.20 -15.17 0.88
CA LEU A 5 -5.02 -13.72 1.02
C LEU A 5 -6.23 -13.23 1.81
N ALA A 6 -6.04 -12.82 3.06
CA ALA A 6 -7.10 -12.16 3.80
C ALA A 6 -7.51 -10.98 2.92
N SER A 7 -8.79 -10.91 2.59
CA SER A 7 -9.32 -9.93 1.66
C SER A 7 -8.91 -8.55 2.17
N GLY A 8 -8.70 -7.54 1.31
CA GLY A 8 -8.38 -6.19 1.79
C GLY A 8 -9.34 -5.67 2.88
N ASP A 9 -10.58 -6.19 2.89
CA ASP A 9 -11.58 -5.94 3.92
C ASP A 9 -11.31 -6.63 5.27
N ASP A 10 -10.66 -7.78 5.29
CA ASP A 10 -10.30 -8.50 6.52
C ASP A 10 -9.20 -7.75 7.29
N TYR A 11 -8.21 -7.19 6.59
CA TYR A 11 -7.18 -6.34 7.20
C TYR A 11 -7.74 -5.01 7.74
N ARG A 12 -8.78 -4.45 7.09
CA ARG A 12 -9.46 -3.24 7.60
C ARG A 12 -10.24 -3.53 8.88
N LYS A 13 -10.95 -4.65 8.94
CA LYS A 13 -11.63 -5.10 10.17
C LYS A 13 -10.62 -5.34 11.29
N LEU A 14 -9.51 -6.01 10.99
CA LEU A 14 -8.44 -6.24 11.96
C LEU A 14 -7.85 -4.93 12.50
N LEU A 15 -7.59 -3.95 11.63
CA LEU A 15 -7.11 -2.63 12.05
C LEU A 15 -8.11 -1.94 12.99
N PHE A 16 -9.41 -1.98 12.65
CA PHE A 16 -10.46 -1.42 13.50
C PHE A 16 -10.53 -2.09 14.89
N GLU A 17 -10.37 -3.41 14.97
CA GLU A 17 -10.31 -4.12 16.25
C GLU A 17 -9.08 -3.73 17.08
N LEU A 18 -7.93 -3.52 16.43
CA LEU A 18 -6.71 -3.08 17.11
C LEU A 18 -6.82 -1.62 17.60
N GLU A 19 -7.44 -0.74 16.83
CA GLU A 19 -7.74 0.64 17.26
C GLU A 19 -8.66 0.64 18.48
N LYS A 20 -9.69 -0.22 18.49
CA LYS A 20 -10.56 -0.39 19.65
C LYS A 20 -9.78 -0.87 20.88
N LYS A 21 -8.89 -1.85 20.72
CA LYS A 21 -8.01 -2.34 21.79
C LYS A 21 -7.06 -1.25 22.31
N GLU A 22 -6.59 -0.36 21.44
CA GLU A 22 -5.78 0.79 21.87
C GLU A 22 -6.60 1.76 22.74
N LEU A 23 -7.84 2.05 22.36
CA LEU A 23 -8.73 2.94 23.09
C LEU A 23 -9.21 2.36 24.43
N GLU A 24 -9.43 1.05 24.49
CA GLU A 24 -9.88 0.34 25.69
C GLU A 24 -8.74 -0.01 26.66
N ALA A 25 -7.48 0.36 26.32
CA ALA A 25 -6.32 0.04 27.14
C ALA A 25 -6.43 0.70 28.54
N PRO A 26 -6.27 -0.08 29.64
CA PRO A 26 -6.56 0.38 31.01
C PRO A 26 -5.66 1.51 31.50
N SER A 27 -4.50 1.71 30.88
CA SER A 27 -3.55 2.79 31.18
C SER A 27 -3.51 3.90 30.11
N GLY A 28 -4.40 3.83 29.11
CA GLY A 28 -4.36 4.68 27.91
C GLY A 28 -3.17 4.40 26.98
N ILE A 29 -2.39 3.35 27.25
CA ILE A 29 -1.24 2.93 26.46
C ILE A 29 -1.38 1.44 26.13
N ALA A 30 -1.40 1.10 24.86
CA ALA A 30 -1.51 -0.28 24.41
C ALA A 30 -0.17 -1.04 24.52
N THR A 31 -0.23 -2.36 24.36
CA THR A 31 0.96 -3.21 24.30
C THR A 31 1.76 -2.98 23.02
N ALA A 32 3.08 -3.25 23.05
CA ALA A 32 3.96 -3.12 21.88
C ALA A 32 3.46 -3.89 20.65
N GLN A 33 2.96 -5.12 20.84
CA GLN A 33 2.43 -5.97 19.76
C GLN A 33 1.26 -5.32 19.01
N VAL A 34 0.35 -4.66 19.72
CA VAL A 34 -0.78 -3.93 19.12
C VAL A 34 -0.26 -2.81 18.23
N TYR A 35 0.71 -2.03 18.72
CA TYR A 35 1.32 -0.96 17.93
C TYR A 35 2.09 -1.47 16.71
N GLU A 36 2.79 -2.59 16.83
CA GLU A 36 3.50 -3.22 15.72
C GLU A 36 2.53 -3.66 14.61
N GLN A 37 1.46 -4.37 14.99
CA GLN A 37 0.43 -4.83 14.05
C GLN A 37 -0.32 -3.66 13.40
N MET A 38 -0.71 -2.65 14.19
CA MET A 38 -1.37 -1.45 13.65
C MET A 38 -0.48 -0.72 12.65
N LEU A 39 0.80 -0.53 12.98
CA LEU A 39 1.73 0.15 12.09
C LEU A 39 1.92 -0.63 10.78
N ALA A 40 2.09 -1.95 10.84
CA ALA A 40 2.23 -2.80 9.67
C ALA A 40 0.98 -2.75 8.77
N LEU A 41 -0.22 -2.79 9.35
CA LEU A 41 -1.48 -2.70 8.61
C LEU A 41 -1.68 -1.32 7.95
N LEU A 42 -1.29 -0.24 8.62
CA LEU A 42 -1.34 1.10 8.02
C LEU A 42 -0.40 1.23 6.81
N LEU A 43 0.79 0.62 6.89
CA LEU A 43 1.72 0.56 5.75
C LEU A 43 1.13 -0.27 4.59
N LEU A 44 0.45 -1.38 4.89
CA LEU A 44 -0.21 -2.22 3.88
C LEU A 44 -1.29 -1.44 3.12
N GLN A 45 -2.08 -0.64 3.83
CA GLN A 45 -3.11 0.22 3.23
C GLN A 45 -2.53 1.46 2.51
N ASN A 46 -1.21 1.65 2.56
CA ASN A 46 -0.50 2.83 2.07
C ASN A 46 -0.97 4.16 2.71
N ASP A 47 -1.49 4.10 3.95
CA ASP A 47 -1.86 5.29 4.72
C ASP A 47 -0.68 5.77 5.56
N LEU A 48 0.28 6.38 4.87
CA LEU A 48 1.53 6.82 5.48
C LEU A 48 1.33 7.99 6.46
N CYS A 49 0.25 8.77 6.28
CA CYS A 49 -0.09 9.87 7.16
C CYS A 49 -0.48 9.34 8.54
N ASN A 50 -1.43 8.41 8.58
CA ASN A 50 -1.86 7.80 9.84
C ASN A 50 -0.75 6.97 10.47
N ALA A 51 0.08 6.27 9.67
CA ALA A 51 1.27 5.59 10.17
C ALA A 51 2.24 6.55 10.90
N LYS A 52 2.47 7.75 10.33
CA LYS A 52 3.33 8.78 10.95
C LYS A 52 2.75 9.32 12.24
N TYR A 53 1.44 9.57 12.29
CA TYR A 53 0.78 10.05 13.50
C TYR A 53 0.77 8.98 14.61
N LEU A 54 0.53 7.72 14.25
CA LEU A 54 0.66 6.58 15.16
C LEU A 54 2.09 6.53 15.74
N TRP A 55 3.11 6.57 14.90
CA TRP A 55 4.51 6.58 15.36
C TRP A 55 4.80 7.73 16.33
N LYS A 56 4.22 8.91 16.13
CA LYS A 56 4.38 10.05 17.05
C LYS A 56 3.66 9.85 18.38
N ARG A 57 2.50 9.18 18.38
CA ARG A 57 1.70 8.88 19.58
C ARG A 57 2.37 7.85 20.50
N ILE A 58 3.08 6.87 19.94
CA ILE A 58 3.69 5.79 20.72
C ILE A 58 4.74 6.35 21.72
N PRO A 59 4.64 6.05 23.02
CA PRO A 59 5.60 6.46 24.03
C PRO A 59 7.04 5.97 23.75
N PRO A 60 8.07 6.73 24.14
CA PRO A 60 9.47 6.36 23.90
C PRO A 60 9.85 5.04 24.58
N ALA A 61 9.28 4.74 25.76
CA ALA A 61 9.54 3.50 26.49
C ALA A 61 9.17 2.24 25.68
N ILE A 62 8.08 2.29 24.91
CA ILE A 62 7.64 1.19 24.05
C ILE A 62 8.57 1.06 22.84
N LYS A 63 8.93 2.18 22.21
CA LYS A 63 9.85 2.20 21.06
C LYS A 63 11.21 1.58 21.37
N SER A 64 11.75 1.83 22.56
CA SER A 64 13.02 1.24 23.01
C SER A 64 12.88 -0.20 23.48
N GLY A 65 11.69 -0.60 23.95
CA GLY A 65 11.42 -1.96 24.44
C GLY A 65 11.14 -2.97 23.33
N SER A 66 10.60 -2.53 22.19
CA SER A 66 10.32 -3.37 21.02
C SER A 66 11.50 -3.40 20.06
N SER A 67 11.96 -4.60 19.66
CA SER A 67 12.94 -4.73 18.57
C SER A 67 12.31 -4.47 17.21
N GLU A 68 11.05 -4.83 16.97
CA GLU A 68 10.46 -4.81 15.61
C GLU A 68 9.92 -3.44 15.21
N LEU A 69 9.26 -2.73 16.13
CA LEU A 69 8.59 -1.46 15.84
C LEU A 69 9.48 -0.41 15.12
N PRO A 70 10.75 -0.17 15.51
CA PRO A 70 11.62 0.77 14.79
C PRO A 70 11.93 0.32 13.36
N HIS A 71 11.99 -0.99 13.12
CA HIS A 71 12.25 -1.55 11.79
C HIS A 71 11.03 -1.44 10.88
N ILE A 72 9.82 -1.69 11.42
CA ILE A 72 8.57 -1.43 10.69
C ILE A 72 8.51 0.06 10.29
N TRP A 73 8.85 0.96 11.22
CA TRP A 73 8.90 2.38 10.92
C TRP A 73 9.97 2.76 9.89
N ALA A 74 11.12 2.07 9.88
CA ALA A 74 12.15 2.26 8.85
C ALA A 74 11.62 1.95 7.45
N VAL A 75 10.83 0.89 7.28
CA VAL A 75 10.11 0.60 6.02
C VAL A 75 9.19 1.77 5.66
N GLY A 76 8.37 2.24 6.62
CA GLY A 76 7.48 3.39 6.42
C GLY A 76 8.20 4.67 6.01
N GLN A 77 9.41 4.91 6.51
CA GLN A 77 10.23 6.07 6.09
C GLN A 77 10.67 5.98 4.63
N GLN A 78 11.04 4.78 4.14
CA GLN A 78 11.41 4.60 2.74
C GLN A 78 10.18 4.72 1.83
N MET A 79 9.02 4.19 2.26
CA MET A 79 7.76 4.39 1.56
C MET A 79 7.39 5.87 1.46
N TRP A 80 7.61 6.66 2.52
CA TRP A 80 7.38 8.10 2.53
C TRP A 80 8.26 8.85 1.53
N LYS A 81 9.53 8.45 1.41
CA LYS A 81 10.48 9.00 0.43
C LYS A 81 10.24 8.52 -1.00
N ARG A 82 9.35 7.54 -1.19
CA ARG A 82 9.13 6.82 -2.45
C ARG A 82 10.40 6.13 -2.96
N ASP A 83 11.27 5.72 -2.04
CA ASP A 83 12.49 4.96 -2.36
C ASP A 83 12.16 3.46 -2.41
N TYR A 84 11.74 2.97 -3.58
CA TYR A 84 11.36 1.56 -3.77
C TYR A 84 12.51 0.59 -3.44
N PRO A 85 13.74 0.76 -3.95
CA PRO A 85 14.87 -0.08 -3.53
C PRO A 85 15.08 -0.10 -2.01
N GLY A 86 15.00 1.08 -1.37
CA GLY A 86 15.10 1.20 0.08
C GLY A 86 14.00 0.44 0.83
N VAL A 87 12.77 0.44 0.31
CA VAL A 87 11.64 -0.33 0.88
C VAL A 87 11.93 -1.83 0.85
N TYR A 88 12.32 -2.38 -0.31
CA TYR A 88 12.60 -3.81 -0.43
C TYR A 88 13.81 -4.25 0.40
N GLN A 89 14.83 -3.39 0.52
CA GLN A 89 15.97 -3.64 1.41
C GLN A 89 15.55 -3.68 2.89
N ALA A 90 14.71 -2.74 3.32
CA ALA A 90 14.20 -2.70 4.69
C ALA A 90 13.26 -3.88 5.01
N LEU A 91 12.57 -4.41 4.00
CA LEU A 91 11.70 -5.59 4.11
C LEU A 91 12.48 -6.91 4.12
N LYS A 92 13.70 -6.95 3.57
CA LYS A 92 14.56 -8.14 3.48
C LYS A 92 15.20 -8.48 4.82
N ARG A 93 14.36 -8.91 5.77
CA ARG A 93 14.74 -9.38 7.10
C ARG A 93 13.78 -10.46 7.59
N GLU A 94 14.18 -11.12 8.67
CA GLU A 94 13.29 -12.01 9.40
C GLU A 94 12.37 -11.16 10.30
N TRP A 95 11.07 -11.32 10.10
CA TRP A 95 10.01 -10.71 10.92
C TRP A 95 9.46 -11.76 11.87
N ALA A 96 8.94 -11.32 13.02
CA ALA A 96 8.19 -12.19 13.92
C ALA A 96 7.01 -12.84 13.17
N ASP A 97 6.65 -14.08 13.55
CA ASP A 97 5.62 -14.86 12.85
C ASP A 97 4.28 -14.10 12.72
N ASP A 98 3.90 -13.34 13.75
CA ASP A 98 2.69 -12.52 13.77
C ASP A 98 2.69 -11.38 12.74
N LEU A 99 3.87 -10.89 12.34
CA LEU A 99 4.06 -9.77 11.42
C LEU A 99 4.47 -10.23 10.02
N LYS A 100 5.05 -11.43 9.91
CA LYS A 100 5.63 -11.95 8.68
C LYS A 100 4.64 -11.91 7.51
N GLN A 101 3.43 -12.45 7.73
CA GLN A 101 2.40 -12.47 6.70
C GLN A 101 1.97 -11.06 6.26
N VAL A 102 1.85 -10.12 7.21
CA VAL A 102 1.46 -8.73 6.90
C VAL A 102 2.58 -8.02 6.14
N MET A 103 3.84 -8.22 6.53
CA MET A 103 4.98 -7.58 5.88
C MET A 103 5.27 -8.14 4.48
N GLU A 104 5.04 -9.44 4.26
CA GLU A 104 5.03 -10.04 2.92
C GLU A 104 3.93 -9.42 2.05
N ALA A 105 2.72 -9.25 2.60
CA ALA A 105 1.64 -8.55 1.90
C ALA A 105 1.97 -7.09 1.61
N VAL A 106 2.71 -6.39 2.49
CA VAL A 106 3.19 -5.01 2.25
C VAL A 106 4.15 -4.99 1.06
N ALA A 107 5.07 -5.97 0.95
CA ALA A 107 6.00 -6.08 -0.17
C ALA A 107 5.25 -6.27 -1.48
N GLU A 108 4.30 -7.21 -1.52
CA GLU A 108 3.48 -7.50 -2.70
C GLU A 108 2.62 -6.30 -3.09
N ALA A 109 1.93 -5.67 -2.13
CA ALA A 109 1.14 -4.47 -2.38
C ALA A 109 1.99 -3.30 -2.86
N THR A 110 3.24 -3.16 -2.40
CA THR A 110 4.18 -2.14 -2.89
C THR A 110 4.56 -2.40 -4.34
N LYS A 111 4.89 -3.66 -4.68
CA LYS A 111 5.19 -4.08 -6.05
C LYS A 111 4.02 -3.84 -7.00
N LEU A 112 2.81 -4.24 -6.63
CA LEU A 112 1.60 -4.02 -7.45
C LEU A 112 1.32 -2.53 -7.68
N ARG A 113 1.46 -1.69 -6.64
CA ARG A 113 1.33 -0.24 -6.77
C ARG A 113 2.40 0.36 -7.69
N ALA A 114 3.63 -0.13 -7.62
CA ALA A 114 4.71 0.31 -8.49
C ALA A 114 4.43 -0.04 -9.96
N ILE A 115 3.98 -1.28 -10.23
CA ILE A 115 3.56 -1.71 -11.58
C ILE A 115 2.44 -0.82 -12.11
N HIS A 116 1.41 -0.58 -11.30
CA HIS A 116 0.29 0.28 -11.69
C HIS A 116 0.72 1.72 -11.99
N LEU A 117 1.62 2.28 -11.17
CA LEU A 117 2.20 3.60 -11.39
C LEU A 117 2.94 3.66 -12.72
N VAL A 118 3.78 2.66 -13.01
CA VAL A 118 4.55 2.60 -14.26
C VAL A 118 3.61 2.50 -15.46
N ALA A 119 2.56 1.67 -15.38
CA ALA A 119 1.54 1.53 -16.42
C ALA A 119 0.84 2.85 -16.77
N GLN A 120 0.68 3.74 -15.79
CA GLN A 120 -0.06 4.99 -15.96
C GLN A 120 0.82 6.18 -16.31
N ALA A 121 2.02 6.24 -15.74
CA ALA A 121 2.87 7.43 -15.79
C ALA A 121 3.95 7.37 -16.86
N TYR A 122 4.29 6.19 -17.37
CA TYR A 122 5.39 6.01 -18.33
C TYR A 122 4.87 5.50 -19.68
N SER A 123 5.27 6.19 -20.75
CA SER A 123 5.11 5.70 -22.13
C SER A 123 6.18 4.69 -22.50
N SER A 124 7.38 4.88 -21.96
CA SER A 124 8.51 3.95 -22.04
C SER A 124 9.38 4.11 -20.80
N ILE A 125 10.01 3.03 -20.35
CA ILE A 125 10.89 2.98 -19.18
C ILE A 125 12.05 2.02 -19.44
N SER A 126 13.24 2.30 -18.91
CA SER A 126 14.37 1.38 -19.00
C SER A 126 14.10 0.12 -18.17
N VAL A 127 14.64 -1.04 -18.60
CA VAL A 127 14.53 -2.29 -17.81
C VAL A 127 15.17 -2.11 -16.42
N GLU A 128 16.28 -1.37 -16.33
CA GLU A 128 16.99 -1.11 -15.07
C GLU A 128 16.15 -0.30 -14.08
N ASP A 129 15.48 0.75 -14.54
CA ASP A 129 14.63 1.56 -13.67
C ASP A 129 13.37 0.81 -13.29
N PHE A 130 12.78 0.04 -14.21
CA PHE A 130 11.64 -0.81 -13.90
C PHE A 130 11.99 -1.88 -12.84
N ALA A 131 13.17 -2.48 -12.93
CA ALA A 131 13.68 -3.42 -11.93
C ALA A 131 13.77 -2.78 -10.53
N LYS A 132 14.19 -1.50 -10.43
CA LYS A 132 14.20 -0.76 -9.16
C LYS A 132 12.80 -0.56 -8.57
N PHE A 133 11.78 -0.35 -9.41
CA PHE A 133 10.38 -0.22 -8.97
C PHE A 133 9.82 -1.54 -8.42
N VAL A 134 10.13 -2.65 -9.09
CA VAL A 134 9.61 -3.98 -8.76
C VAL A 134 10.41 -4.68 -7.65
N GLY A 135 11.66 -4.26 -7.41
CA GLY A 135 12.54 -4.84 -6.41
C GLY A 135 13.13 -6.19 -6.82
N SER A 136 13.15 -6.49 -8.11
CA SER A 136 13.65 -7.74 -8.70
C SER A 136 14.87 -7.49 -9.56
N LEU A 137 15.52 -8.56 -10.01
CA LEU A 137 16.58 -8.45 -11.02
C LEU A 137 16.01 -7.97 -12.37
N PRO A 138 16.83 -7.35 -13.23
CA PRO A 138 16.41 -6.91 -14.57
C PRO A 138 15.74 -8.01 -15.39
N GLU A 139 16.29 -9.23 -15.35
CA GLU A 139 15.77 -10.40 -16.07
C GLU A 139 14.37 -10.82 -15.57
N GLU A 140 14.17 -10.81 -14.25
CA GLU A 140 12.88 -11.12 -13.64
C GLU A 140 11.85 -10.02 -13.90
N ALA A 141 12.30 -8.76 -13.94
CA ALA A 141 11.45 -7.60 -14.21
C ALA A 141 10.84 -7.68 -15.62
N ILE A 142 11.60 -8.15 -16.62
CA ILE A 142 11.08 -8.42 -17.96
C ILE A 142 9.94 -9.46 -17.89
N GLY A 143 10.13 -10.55 -17.16
CA GLY A 143 9.09 -11.56 -16.97
C GLY A 143 7.80 -10.99 -16.37
N VAL A 144 7.91 -10.08 -15.40
CA VAL A 144 6.76 -9.36 -14.82
C VAL A 144 6.09 -8.47 -15.86
N ALA A 145 6.85 -7.72 -16.65
CA ALA A 145 6.30 -6.85 -17.69
C ALA A 145 5.53 -7.65 -18.77
N VAL A 146 6.05 -8.81 -19.17
CA VAL A 146 5.38 -9.70 -20.13
C VAL A 146 4.08 -10.27 -19.55
N GLN A 147 4.05 -10.63 -18.26
CA GLN A 147 2.83 -11.07 -17.58
C GLN A 147 1.74 -9.99 -17.54
N GLU A 148 2.14 -8.72 -17.41
CA GLU A 148 1.24 -7.55 -17.49
C GLU A 148 0.84 -7.20 -18.94
N GLY A 149 1.33 -7.94 -19.93
CA GLY A 149 1.05 -7.72 -21.35
C GLY A 149 1.74 -6.49 -21.95
N TRP A 150 2.88 -6.09 -21.38
CA TRP A 150 3.72 -5.02 -21.88
C TRP A 150 4.72 -5.53 -22.93
N VAL A 151 5.23 -4.63 -23.76
CA VAL A 151 6.18 -4.98 -24.82
C VAL A 151 7.59 -4.58 -24.38
N GLU A 152 8.50 -5.53 -24.44
CA GLU A 152 9.93 -5.29 -24.27
C GLU A 152 10.58 -5.10 -25.64
N ASP A 153 11.42 -4.08 -25.78
CA ASP A 153 12.31 -3.90 -26.92
C ASP A 153 13.75 -4.25 -26.51
N SER A 154 14.14 -5.50 -26.79
CA SER A 154 15.47 -6.02 -26.45
C SER A 154 16.62 -5.30 -27.18
N ALA A 155 16.35 -4.56 -28.26
CA ALA A 155 17.38 -3.79 -28.96
C ALA A 155 17.71 -2.47 -28.25
N SER A 156 16.73 -1.86 -27.58
CA SER A 156 16.90 -0.59 -26.86
C SER A 156 16.99 -0.75 -25.33
N GLY A 157 16.66 -1.93 -24.79
CA GLY A 157 16.63 -2.17 -23.34
C GLY A 157 15.47 -1.42 -22.66
N MET A 158 14.37 -1.22 -23.39
CA MET A 158 13.21 -0.45 -22.96
C MET A 158 11.97 -1.33 -22.86
N ILE A 159 11.11 -0.99 -21.91
CA ILE A 159 9.79 -1.57 -21.72
C ILE A 159 8.75 -0.50 -22.07
N VAL A 160 7.72 -0.90 -22.81
CA VAL A 160 6.59 -0.06 -23.21
C VAL A 160 5.35 -0.50 -22.41
N PRO A 161 5.02 0.21 -21.31
CA PRO A 161 3.88 -0.15 -20.48
C PRO A 161 2.56 0.06 -21.21
N LYS A 162 1.62 -0.87 -21.01
CA LYS A 162 0.27 -0.72 -21.55
C LYS A 162 -0.61 -0.05 -20.50
N LYS A 163 -1.08 1.16 -20.82
CA LYS A 163 -2.01 1.87 -19.94
C LYS A 163 -3.29 1.05 -19.74
N PRO A 164 -3.71 0.77 -18.50
CA PRO A 164 -4.98 0.10 -18.25
C PRO A 164 -6.12 0.98 -18.81
N ALA A 165 -7.10 0.36 -19.45
CA ALA A 165 -8.26 1.07 -19.97
C ALA A 165 -8.95 1.80 -18.82
N THR A 166 -9.06 3.14 -18.91
CA THR A 166 -9.79 3.92 -17.93
C THR A 166 -11.24 3.42 -17.94
N PRO A 167 -11.82 2.98 -16.80
CA PRO A 167 -13.22 2.63 -16.78
C PRO A 167 -14.01 3.86 -17.24
N SER A 168 -14.77 3.72 -18.33
CA SER A 168 -15.58 4.84 -18.80
C SER A 168 -16.50 5.23 -17.65
N THR A 169 -16.47 6.48 -17.23
CA THR A 169 -17.40 6.98 -16.21
C THR A 169 -18.80 6.53 -16.62
N PRO A 170 -19.49 5.70 -15.82
CA PRO A 170 -20.83 5.32 -16.14
C PRO A 170 -21.62 6.61 -16.27
N ILE A 171 -22.22 6.82 -17.44
CA ILE A 171 -23.13 7.93 -17.68
C ILE A 171 -24.19 7.78 -16.58
N LYS A 172 -24.20 8.72 -15.61
CA LYS A 172 -25.19 8.68 -14.53
C LYS A 172 -26.57 8.56 -15.17
N PRO A 173 -27.45 7.66 -14.70
CA PRO A 173 -28.79 7.55 -15.23
C PRO A 173 -29.46 8.92 -15.22
N ASN A 174 -30.10 9.30 -16.33
CA ASN A 174 -30.70 10.62 -16.50
C ASN A 174 -31.67 10.98 -15.36
N GLU A 175 -32.35 9.98 -14.79
CA GLU A 175 -33.25 10.15 -13.65
C GLU A 175 -32.53 10.60 -12.37
N GLU A 176 -31.34 10.08 -12.06
CA GLU A 176 -30.56 10.53 -10.89
C GLU A 176 -30.06 11.97 -11.06
N GLN A 177 -29.78 12.37 -12.30
CA GLN A 177 -29.41 13.75 -12.62
C GLN A 177 -30.62 14.68 -12.48
N LEU A 178 -31.80 14.26 -12.97
CA LEU A 178 -33.04 15.00 -12.83
C LEU A 178 -33.48 15.13 -11.38
N ALA A 179 -33.43 14.05 -10.59
CA ALA A 179 -33.76 14.09 -9.17
C ALA A 179 -32.88 15.09 -8.40
N LYS A 180 -31.57 15.12 -8.69
CA LYS A 180 -30.65 16.11 -8.10
C LYS A 180 -30.94 17.54 -8.54
N LEU A 181 -31.31 17.73 -9.81
CA LEU A 181 -31.73 19.05 -10.31
C LEU A 181 -33.01 19.53 -9.61
N THR A 182 -34.00 18.65 -9.43
CA THR A 182 -35.22 18.95 -8.68
C THR A 182 -34.91 19.29 -7.22
N GLU A 183 -34.01 18.55 -6.58
CA GLU A 183 -33.57 18.82 -5.20
C GLU A 183 -32.90 20.21 -5.11
N PHE A 184 -32.02 20.56 -6.04
CA PHE A 184 -31.40 21.89 -6.10
C PHE A 184 -32.41 23.02 -6.31
N VAL A 185 -33.40 22.83 -7.19
CA VAL A 185 -34.45 23.83 -7.42
C VAL A 185 -35.30 24.00 -6.16
N SER A 186 -35.71 22.91 -5.52
CA SER A 186 -36.50 22.96 -4.28
C SER A 186 -35.77 23.61 -3.10
N PHE A 187 -34.44 23.48 -3.05
CA PHE A 187 -33.59 24.12 -2.04
C PHE A 187 -33.46 25.64 -2.27
N LEU A 188 -33.47 26.10 -3.52
CA LEU A 188 -33.34 27.51 -3.86
C LEU A 188 -34.68 28.27 -3.84
N GLU A 189 -35.80 27.55 -3.99
CA GLU A 189 -37.14 28.14 -3.97
C GLU A 189 -37.68 28.37 -2.54
N ASN A 190 -37.07 27.77 -1.51
CA ASN A 190 -37.38 28.03 -0.09
C ASN A 190 -36.34 28.94 0.57
#